data_AF-A0A6L3ZUN2-F1
#
_entry.id   AF-A0A6L3ZUN2-F1
#
_cell.length_a   1.000
_cell.length_b   1.000
_cell.length_c   1.000
_cell.angle_alpha   90.00
_cell.angle_beta   90.00
_cell.angle_gamma   90.00
#
_symmetry.space_group_name_H-M   'P 1'
#
loop_
_entity.id
_entity.type
_entity.pdbx_description
1 polymer ?
#
loop_
_entity_poly.entity_id
_entity_poly.type
_entity_poly.pdbx_seq_one_letter_code
_entity_poly.pdbx_strand_id
1 'polypeptide(L)'
;TEQINNCGTIRWRTAGNFAAPMVVRIPGGYRKIGDPWHSVTSEIVFAHSPGWLLAFPSNAEDAVGLLRTALRGNDPVIFFEHRAMLDAAWARRPYPGDDYMLPFGKANIIQAGTDLTVVTWGAMVERCEAAAQPLNASIEIIDLRTIVPWDKVTVLASVAKTGKCLIVHEDISLGGFGGEIAATIIAEAFLDLDGPIERVASPSVPVPFNTGLMEGVVPTVALIRQKIEALLAF
;
A
#
# COMPACT_ATOMS: atom_id res chain seq x y z
N THR A 1 -9.70 22.26 -8.27
CA THR A 1 -8.59 21.47 -8.81
C THR A 1 -7.25 22.21 -8.74
N GLU A 2 -7.16 23.52 -9.01
CA GLU A 2 -5.89 24.26 -8.80
C GLU A 2 -5.48 24.41 -7.32
N GLN A 3 -6.42 24.62 -6.39
CA GLN A 3 -6.06 25.02 -5.02
C GLN A 3 -5.43 23.91 -4.17
N ILE A 4 -5.91 22.66 -4.23
CA ILE A 4 -5.33 21.53 -3.48
C ILE A 4 -3.94 21.18 -4.04
N ASN A 5 -3.78 21.12 -5.37
CA ASN A 5 -2.49 20.74 -5.97
C ASN A 5 -1.35 21.72 -5.61
N ASN A 6 -1.67 22.97 -5.27
CA ASN A 6 -0.69 23.97 -4.83
C ASN A 6 -0.11 23.69 -3.44
N CYS A 7 -0.80 22.96 -2.56
CA CYS A 7 -0.38 22.78 -1.17
C CYS A 7 1.00 22.11 -1.05
N GLY A 8 1.26 21.07 -1.85
CA GLY A 8 2.54 20.34 -1.83
C GLY A 8 3.75 21.21 -2.19
N THR A 9 3.55 22.27 -2.98
CA THR A 9 4.66 23.14 -3.42
C THR A 9 4.85 24.38 -2.55
N ILE A 10 4.02 24.61 -1.51
CA ILE A 10 4.08 25.83 -0.67
C ILE A 10 5.48 26.03 -0.08
N ARG A 11 6.05 24.99 0.54
CA ARG A 11 7.39 25.09 1.15
C ARG A 11 8.46 25.40 0.10
N TRP A 12 8.41 24.71 -1.03
CA TRP A 12 9.37 24.91 -2.13
C TRP A 12 9.26 26.33 -2.72
N ARG A 13 8.06 26.77 -3.11
CA ARG A 13 7.85 28.06 -3.80
C ARG A 13 8.05 29.29 -2.90
N THR A 14 8.02 29.09 -1.58
CA THR A 14 8.23 30.17 -0.60
C THR A 14 9.60 30.09 0.07
N ALA A 15 10.49 29.21 -0.40
CA ALA A 15 11.80 28.97 0.22
C ALA A 15 11.72 28.66 1.73
N GLY A 16 10.69 27.90 2.13
CA GLY A 16 10.46 27.48 3.50
C GLY A 16 9.77 28.50 4.41
N ASN A 17 9.44 29.69 3.91
CA ASN A 17 8.78 30.73 4.72
C ASN A 17 7.32 30.37 5.11
N PHE A 18 6.65 29.56 4.28
CA PHE A 18 5.30 29.08 4.56
C PHE A 18 5.24 27.56 4.45
N ALA A 19 4.25 26.99 5.14
CA ALA A 19 3.93 25.57 5.15
C ALA A 19 2.43 25.34 4.88
N ALA A 20 2.05 24.10 4.58
CA ALA A 20 0.66 23.70 4.36
C ALA A 20 0.26 22.56 5.33
N PRO A 21 0.16 22.85 6.65
CA PRO A 21 -0.18 21.84 7.66
C PRO A 21 -1.65 21.44 7.55
N MET A 22 -1.93 20.44 6.73
CA MET A 22 -3.28 19.92 6.56
C MET A 22 -3.29 18.41 6.31
N VAL A 23 -4.35 17.76 6.76
CA VAL A 23 -4.57 16.33 6.54
C VAL A 23 -5.91 16.17 5.81
N VAL A 24 -5.87 15.65 4.60
CA VAL A 24 -7.05 15.28 3.83
C VAL A 24 -7.29 13.78 4.00
N ARG A 25 -8.32 13.43 4.78
CA ARG A 25 -8.70 12.04 5.03
C ARG A 25 -9.68 11.58 3.94
N ILE A 26 -9.35 10.49 3.26
CA ILE A 26 -10.12 9.99 2.10
C ILE A 26 -10.48 8.52 2.35
N PRO A 27 -11.78 8.20 2.50
CA PRO A 27 -12.20 6.81 2.52
C PRO A 27 -12.24 6.26 1.10
N GLY A 28 -11.78 5.02 0.90
CA GLY A 28 -11.96 4.33 -0.37
C GLY A 28 -11.70 2.84 -0.27
N GLY A 29 -11.57 2.18 -1.41
CA GLY A 29 -11.52 0.72 -1.49
C GLY A 29 -12.86 0.05 -1.19
N TYR A 30 -12.99 -1.19 -1.65
CA TYR A 30 -14.22 -1.96 -1.61
C TYR A 30 -14.60 -2.40 -0.18
N ARG A 31 -15.91 -2.48 0.12
CA ARG A 31 -16.44 -3.11 1.33
C ARG A 31 -17.85 -3.69 1.11
N LYS A 32 -17.98 -5.03 1.15
CA LYS A 32 -19.23 -5.83 1.02
C LYS A 32 -19.97 -5.68 -0.31
N ILE A 33 -20.23 -4.45 -0.73
CA ILE A 33 -20.78 -4.09 -2.04
C ILE A 33 -19.90 -2.98 -2.61
N GLY A 34 -19.60 -3.10 -3.90
CA GLY A 34 -18.72 -2.20 -4.62
C GLY A 34 -19.51 -1.32 -5.56
N ASP A 35 -18.86 -0.29 -6.09
CA ASP A 35 -19.37 0.53 -7.17
C ASP A 35 -18.23 1.41 -7.71
N PRO A 36 -18.37 1.99 -8.92
CA PRO A 36 -17.32 2.79 -9.55
C PRO A 36 -16.95 4.08 -8.83
N TRP A 37 -17.70 4.52 -7.79
CA TRP A 37 -17.53 5.81 -7.16
C TRP A 37 -17.03 5.73 -5.71
N HIS A 38 -17.38 4.67 -4.99
CA HIS A 38 -17.05 4.53 -3.56
C HIS A 38 -16.10 3.37 -3.23
N SER A 39 -15.65 2.63 -4.25
CA SER A 39 -14.79 1.45 -4.07
C SER A 39 -13.46 1.56 -4.79
N VAL A 40 -13.20 2.71 -5.41
CA VAL A 40 -11.91 3.00 -6.02
C VAL A 40 -10.89 3.31 -4.93
N THR A 41 -9.66 2.86 -5.15
CA THR A 41 -8.52 3.27 -4.31
C THR A 41 -7.82 4.45 -4.96
N SER A 42 -7.30 4.29 -6.20
CA SER A 42 -6.74 5.37 -7.02
C SER A 42 -5.74 6.28 -6.28
N GLU A 43 -5.00 5.70 -5.33
CA GLU A 43 -4.00 6.37 -4.51
C GLU A 43 -2.89 6.99 -5.36
N ILE A 44 -2.66 6.41 -6.55
CA ILE A 44 -1.67 6.88 -7.52
C ILE A 44 -1.87 8.34 -7.94
N VAL A 45 -3.13 8.81 -8.01
CA VAL A 45 -3.45 10.20 -8.37
C VAL A 45 -2.79 11.17 -7.38
N PHE A 46 -2.76 10.78 -6.11
CA PHE A 46 -2.12 11.56 -5.05
C PHE A 46 -0.62 11.31 -4.98
N ALA A 47 -0.17 10.08 -5.24
CA ALA A 47 1.24 9.74 -5.23
C ALA A 47 2.05 10.57 -6.25
N HIS A 48 1.42 10.96 -7.35
CA HIS A 48 2.02 11.82 -8.39
C HIS A 48 1.98 13.32 -8.08
N SER A 49 1.60 13.73 -6.86
CA SER A 49 1.52 15.15 -6.47
C SER A 49 2.75 15.56 -5.67
N PRO A 50 3.70 16.35 -6.24
CA PRO A 50 4.94 16.70 -5.56
C PRO A 50 4.73 17.44 -4.24
N GLY A 51 5.50 17.05 -3.22
CA GLY A 51 5.49 17.66 -1.89
C GLY A 51 4.32 17.25 -1.00
N TRP A 52 3.41 16.40 -1.49
CA TRP A 52 2.43 15.71 -0.66
C TRP A 52 3.01 14.45 -0.03
N LEU A 53 2.60 14.17 1.19
CA LEU A 53 2.78 12.86 1.84
C LEU A 53 1.51 12.03 1.65
N LEU A 54 1.66 10.71 1.56
CA LEU A 54 0.54 9.77 1.37
C LEU A 54 0.69 8.57 2.29
N ALA A 55 -0.17 8.52 3.31
CA ALA A 55 -0.31 7.39 4.23
C ALA A 55 -1.46 6.48 3.80
N PHE A 56 -1.25 5.17 3.93
CA PHE A 56 -2.25 4.16 3.63
C PHE A 56 -2.15 2.99 4.63
N PRO A 57 -2.58 3.20 5.89
CA PRO A 57 -2.47 2.21 6.96
C PRO A 57 -3.24 0.93 6.65
N SER A 58 -2.79 -0.19 7.22
CA SER A 58 -3.45 -1.51 7.09
C SER A 58 -4.25 -1.94 8.33
N ASN A 59 -4.12 -1.21 9.44
CA ASN A 59 -4.74 -1.57 10.72
C ASN A 59 -4.88 -0.34 11.63
N ALA A 60 -5.58 -0.51 12.76
CA ALA A 60 -5.89 0.57 13.68
C ALA A 60 -4.65 1.19 14.36
N GLU A 61 -3.62 0.40 14.67
CA GLU A 61 -2.38 0.92 15.28
C GLU A 61 -1.64 1.80 14.28
N ASP A 62 -1.47 1.33 13.04
CA ASP A 62 -0.82 2.09 11.98
C ASP A 62 -1.59 3.36 11.65
N ALA A 63 -2.92 3.30 11.62
CA ALA A 63 -3.76 4.46 11.40
C ALA A 63 -3.56 5.52 12.49
N VAL A 64 -3.55 5.11 13.76
CA VAL A 64 -3.32 6.02 14.89
C VAL A 64 -1.93 6.65 14.81
N GLY A 65 -0.89 5.83 14.60
CA GLY A 65 0.50 6.29 14.56
C GLY A 65 0.76 7.27 13.42
N LEU A 66 0.34 6.94 12.20
CA LEU A 66 0.54 7.78 11.02
C LEU A 66 -0.31 9.04 11.06
N LEU A 67 -1.58 8.96 11.50
CA LEU A 67 -2.46 10.12 11.57
C LEU A 67 -1.94 11.15 12.58
N ARG A 68 -1.42 10.70 13.73
CA ARG A 68 -0.80 11.61 14.70
C ARG A 68 0.45 12.28 14.16
N THR A 69 1.30 11.55 13.43
CA THR A 69 2.45 12.13 12.73
C THR A 69 2.01 13.16 11.71
N ALA A 70 0.97 12.87 10.93
CA ALA A 70 0.41 13.81 9.96
C ALA A 70 -0.11 15.08 10.63
N LEU A 71 -0.90 14.96 11.70
CA LEU A 71 -1.50 16.09 12.42
C LEU A 71 -0.47 16.98 13.14
N ARG A 72 0.68 16.42 13.50
CA ARG A 72 1.79 17.15 14.16
C ARG A 72 2.82 17.68 13.14
N GLY A 73 2.68 17.33 11.87
CA GLY A 73 3.57 17.74 10.78
C GLY A 73 3.19 19.09 10.17
N ASN A 74 4.11 19.62 9.36
CA ASN A 74 3.92 20.86 8.60
C ASN A 74 3.68 20.65 7.10
N ASP A 75 3.72 19.39 6.66
CA ASP A 75 3.58 19.02 5.25
C ASP A 75 2.13 18.56 4.97
N PRO A 76 1.61 18.81 3.77
CA PRO A 76 0.26 18.41 3.42
C PRO A 76 0.20 16.88 3.23
N VAL A 77 -0.77 16.25 3.88
CA VAL A 77 -0.89 14.78 3.92
C VAL A 77 -2.22 14.36 3.32
N ILE A 78 -2.17 13.41 2.39
CA ILE A 78 -3.30 12.56 2.06
C ILE A 78 -3.26 11.35 2.99
N PHE A 79 -4.36 11.13 3.71
CA PHE A 79 -4.51 10.00 4.62
C PHE A 79 -5.63 9.10 4.13
N PHE A 80 -5.26 8.00 3.48
CA PHE A 80 -6.23 7.11 2.85
C PHE A 80 -6.73 6.07 3.85
N GLU A 81 -8.05 5.92 3.94
CA GLU A 81 -8.72 5.01 4.88
C GLU A 81 -9.49 3.94 4.13
N HIS A 82 -8.97 2.72 4.10
CA HIS A 82 -9.68 1.62 3.44
C HIS A 82 -10.98 1.30 4.17
N ARG A 83 -12.12 1.39 3.48
CA ARG A 83 -13.46 1.26 4.08
C ARG A 83 -13.64 -0.08 4.80
N ALA A 84 -13.13 -1.17 4.22
CA ALA A 84 -13.22 -2.50 4.84
C ALA A 84 -12.62 -2.54 6.25
N MET A 85 -11.56 -1.77 6.53
CA MET A 85 -10.84 -1.79 7.81
C MET A 85 -11.64 -1.19 8.97
N LEU A 86 -12.57 -0.28 8.67
CA LEU A 86 -13.25 0.52 9.71
C LEU A 86 -14.01 -0.35 10.73
N ASP A 87 -14.58 -1.47 10.28
CA ASP A 87 -15.35 -2.39 11.15
C ASP A 87 -14.78 -3.80 11.20
N ALA A 88 -13.75 -4.11 10.41
CA ALA A 88 -13.23 -5.46 10.29
C ALA A 88 -12.46 -5.89 11.54
N ALA A 89 -12.69 -7.13 11.98
CA ALA A 89 -11.98 -7.69 13.14
C ALA A 89 -10.47 -7.80 12.90
N TRP A 90 -10.05 -8.13 11.68
CA TRP A 90 -8.64 -8.28 11.29
C TRP A 90 -7.84 -6.96 11.38
N ALA A 91 -8.51 -5.82 11.24
CA ALA A 91 -7.87 -4.51 11.31
C ALA A 91 -7.72 -3.97 12.75
N ARG A 92 -8.35 -4.62 13.74
CA ARG A 92 -8.30 -4.17 15.14
C ARG A 92 -6.92 -4.38 15.73
N ARG A 93 -6.47 -3.42 16.51
CA ARG A 93 -5.27 -3.52 17.35
C ARG A 93 -5.57 -2.94 18.72
N PRO A 94 -4.87 -3.39 19.78
CA PRO A 94 -4.92 -2.71 21.08
C PRO A 94 -4.58 -1.23 20.94
N TYR A 95 -5.10 -0.40 21.84
CA TYR A 95 -4.74 1.01 21.87
C TYR A 95 -3.24 1.18 22.17
N PRO A 96 -2.44 1.85 21.31
CA PRO A 96 -0.98 1.90 21.49
C PRO A 96 -0.51 3.01 22.45
N GLY A 97 -1.42 3.74 23.11
CA GLY A 97 -1.10 4.86 24.00
C GLY A 97 -1.15 6.22 23.30
N ASP A 98 -1.10 7.32 24.06
CA ASP A 98 -1.34 8.70 23.58
C ASP A 98 -0.18 9.26 22.73
N ASP A 99 1.04 8.83 23.04
CA ASP A 99 2.27 9.32 22.41
C ASP A 99 2.73 8.46 21.23
N TYR A 100 2.01 7.37 20.93
CA TYR A 100 2.35 6.51 19.80
C TYR A 100 2.25 7.26 18.47
N MET A 101 3.34 7.21 17.71
CA MET A 101 3.53 7.85 16.42
C MET A 101 4.35 6.94 15.51
N LEU A 102 4.03 6.94 14.22
CA LEU A 102 4.81 6.24 13.21
C LEU A 102 5.42 7.22 12.21
N PRO A 103 6.70 7.09 11.86
CA PRO A 103 7.31 7.91 10.82
C PRO A 103 6.75 7.57 9.43
N PHE A 104 6.64 8.57 8.56
CA PHE A 104 6.41 8.34 7.13
C PHE A 104 7.64 7.72 6.47
N GLY A 105 7.43 6.93 5.42
CA GLY A 105 8.53 6.27 4.69
C GLY A 105 9.15 5.10 5.45
N LYS A 106 8.39 4.46 6.35
CA LYS A 106 8.80 3.27 7.08
C LYS A 106 7.76 2.17 6.96
N ALA A 107 8.13 1.16 6.18
CA ALA A 107 7.34 -0.05 6.03
C ALA A 107 7.44 -0.93 7.29
N ASN A 108 6.59 -1.95 7.35
CA ASN A 108 6.61 -2.97 8.40
C ASN A 108 6.73 -4.36 7.77
N ILE A 109 7.66 -5.16 8.28
CA ILE A 109 7.71 -6.58 7.97
C ILE A 109 6.77 -7.27 8.97
N ILE A 110 5.54 -7.54 8.56
CA ILE A 110 4.53 -8.16 9.44
C ILE A 110 4.71 -9.67 9.57
N GLN A 111 5.37 -10.28 8.58
CA GLN A 111 5.76 -11.68 8.58
C GLN A 111 7.16 -11.76 7.97
N ALA A 112 8.11 -12.32 8.70
CA ALA A 112 9.46 -12.54 8.19
C ALA A 112 9.51 -13.79 7.32
N GLY A 113 10.33 -13.76 6.26
CA GLY A 113 10.52 -14.92 5.38
C GLY A 113 11.82 -14.89 4.60
N THR A 114 12.05 -15.95 3.81
CA THR A 114 13.29 -16.21 3.08
C THR A 114 13.09 -16.66 1.64
N ASP A 115 11.90 -17.12 1.25
CA ASP A 115 11.69 -17.77 -0.05
C ASP A 115 11.04 -16.83 -1.07
N LEU A 116 10.28 -15.83 -0.61
CA LEU A 116 9.59 -14.86 -1.45
C LEU A 116 9.22 -13.61 -0.66
N THR A 117 9.39 -12.43 -1.26
CA THR A 117 8.91 -11.15 -0.74
C THR A 117 7.54 -10.80 -1.33
N VAL A 118 6.56 -10.49 -0.49
CA VAL A 118 5.28 -9.89 -0.84
C VAL A 118 5.26 -8.44 -0.37
N VAL A 119 5.10 -7.49 -1.30
CA VAL A 119 4.96 -6.06 -1.00
C VAL A 119 3.49 -5.67 -1.18
N THR A 120 2.88 -5.10 -0.15
CA THR A 120 1.44 -4.79 -0.12
C THR A 120 1.14 -3.63 0.83
N TRP A 121 -0.11 -3.18 0.88
CA TRP A 121 -0.58 -2.10 1.75
C TRP A 121 -2.11 -2.11 1.90
N GLY A 122 -2.62 -1.32 2.86
CA GLY A 122 -4.06 -1.20 3.10
C GLY A 122 -4.72 -2.55 3.37
N ALA A 123 -5.91 -2.78 2.80
CA ALA A 123 -6.65 -4.02 3.01
C ALA A 123 -6.12 -5.24 2.23
N MET A 124 -5.14 -5.05 1.34
CA MET A 124 -4.48 -6.20 0.70
C MET A 124 -3.51 -6.92 1.63
N VAL A 125 -3.09 -6.28 2.73
CA VAL A 125 -2.26 -6.92 3.78
C VAL A 125 -2.94 -8.19 4.30
N GLU A 126 -4.20 -8.09 4.74
CA GLU A 126 -4.95 -9.24 5.26
C GLU A 126 -5.10 -10.37 4.23
N ARG A 127 -5.33 -10.03 2.97
CA ARG A 127 -5.45 -11.03 1.90
C ARG A 127 -4.12 -11.73 1.62
N CYS A 128 -3.00 -11.01 1.74
CA CYS A 128 -1.67 -11.58 1.59
C CYS A 128 -1.33 -12.54 2.73
N GLU A 129 -1.64 -12.16 3.99
CA GLU A 129 -1.50 -13.05 5.15
C GLU A 129 -2.33 -14.34 4.97
N ALA A 130 -3.60 -14.22 4.59
CA ALA A 130 -4.48 -15.37 4.34
C ALA A 130 -4.04 -16.23 3.14
N ALA A 131 -3.40 -15.63 2.13
CA ALA A 131 -2.87 -16.35 0.98
C ALA A 131 -1.64 -17.18 1.34
N ALA A 132 -0.76 -16.64 2.18
CA ALA A 132 0.48 -17.28 2.63
C ALA A 132 0.26 -18.34 3.72
N GLN A 133 -0.73 -18.16 4.62
CA GLN A 133 -0.95 -19.03 5.79
C GLN A 133 -0.94 -20.55 5.54
N PRO A 134 -1.57 -21.09 4.48
CA PRO A 134 -1.60 -22.55 4.26
C PRO A 134 -0.40 -23.08 3.48
N LEU A 135 0.52 -22.22 3.03
CA LEU A 135 1.68 -22.63 2.26
C LEU A 135 2.79 -23.11 3.19
N ASN A 136 3.46 -24.20 2.81
CA ASN A 136 4.65 -24.67 3.50
C ASN A 136 5.91 -23.98 2.92
N ALA A 137 5.94 -22.65 3.00
CA ALA A 137 7.01 -21.79 2.47
C ALA A 137 7.22 -20.56 3.37
N SER A 138 8.45 -20.04 3.37
CA SER A 138 8.88 -18.91 4.19
C SER A 138 8.65 -17.59 3.46
N ILE A 139 7.43 -17.04 3.58
CA ILE A 139 7.02 -15.82 2.87
C ILE A 139 7.26 -14.58 3.73
N GLU A 140 8.02 -13.62 3.21
CA GLU A 140 8.17 -12.30 3.82
C GLU A 140 7.04 -11.39 3.34
N ILE A 141 6.27 -10.80 4.25
CA ILE A 141 5.18 -9.87 3.91
C ILE A 141 5.49 -8.49 4.46
N ILE A 142 5.58 -7.52 3.55
CA ILE A 142 5.86 -6.12 3.82
C ILE A 142 4.57 -5.31 3.62
N ASP A 143 4.13 -4.66 4.70
CA ASP A 143 3.16 -3.57 4.63
C ASP A 143 3.90 -2.25 4.45
N LEU A 144 3.69 -1.57 3.32
CA LEU A 144 4.38 -0.31 3.04
C LEU A 144 4.01 0.81 4.01
N ARG A 145 2.78 0.81 4.56
CA ARG A 145 2.18 1.88 5.40
C ARG A 145 2.07 3.26 4.75
N THR A 146 3.05 3.67 3.95
CA THR A 146 3.09 4.93 3.22
C THR A 146 3.49 4.70 1.77
N ILE A 147 2.80 5.38 0.86
CA ILE A 147 3.07 5.35 -0.57
C ILE A 147 4.01 6.50 -0.96
N VAL A 148 3.89 7.65 -0.28
CA VAL A 148 4.79 8.79 -0.47
C VAL A 148 5.25 9.37 0.86
N PRO A 149 6.57 9.35 1.15
CA PRO A 149 7.57 8.48 0.52
C PRO A 149 7.28 7.01 0.87
N TRP A 150 7.62 6.08 -0.02
CA TRP A 150 7.61 4.65 0.29
C TRP A 150 9.01 4.19 0.72
N ASP A 151 9.07 3.12 1.52
CA ASP A 151 10.32 2.60 2.08
C ASP A 151 11.02 1.63 1.14
N LYS A 152 11.65 2.19 0.09
CA LYS A 152 12.37 1.36 -0.89
C LYS A 152 13.52 0.56 -0.28
N VAL A 153 14.14 1.07 0.80
CA VAL A 153 15.29 0.41 1.44
C VAL A 153 14.87 -0.93 2.03
N THR A 154 13.74 -0.94 2.76
CA THR A 154 13.19 -2.19 3.33
C THR A 154 12.81 -3.18 2.24
N VAL A 155 12.16 -2.72 1.16
CA VAL A 155 11.77 -3.59 0.04
C VAL A 155 12.99 -4.18 -0.68
N LEU A 156 13.99 -3.37 -1.03
CA LEU A 156 15.20 -3.84 -1.71
C LEU A 156 15.98 -4.83 -0.85
N ALA A 157 16.10 -4.59 0.46
CA ALA A 157 16.76 -5.52 1.37
C ALA A 157 16.04 -6.88 1.46
N SER A 158 14.70 -6.87 1.43
CA SER A 158 13.88 -8.09 1.42
C SER A 158 14.01 -8.86 0.11
N VAL A 159 14.00 -8.15 -1.03
CA VAL A 159 14.23 -8.77 -2.34
C VAL A 159 15.62 -9.38 -2.42
N ALA A 160 16.66 -8.66 -2.00
CA ALA A 160 18.02 -9.18 -1.97
C ALA A 160 18.17 -10.45 -1.12
N LYS A 161 17.34 -10.60 -0.08
CA LYS A 161 17.31 -11.79 0.77
C LYS A 161 16.54 -12.96 0.15
N THR A 162 15.44 -12.69 -0.55
CA THR A 162 14.49 -13.74 -0.97
C THR A 162 14.56 -14.09 -2.45
N GLY A 163 15.17 -13.24 -3.27
CA GLY A 163 15.32 -13.40 -4.71
C GLY A 163 14.03 -13.31 -5.56
N LYS A 164 12.85 -13.26 -4.93
CA LYS A 164 11.55 -13.28 -5.63
C LYS A 164 10.62 -12.22 -5.04
N CYS A 165 9.87 -11.54 -5.91
CA CYS A 165 8.99 -10.44 -5.49
C CYS A 165 7.60 -10.54 -6.12
N LEU A 166 6.57 -10.49 -5.26
CA LEU A 166 5.17 -10.30 -5.62
C LEU A 166 4.68 -8.97 -5.07
N ILE A 167 4.11 -8.12 -5.91
CA ILE A 167 3.51 -6.84 -5.48
C ILE A 167 1.98 -6.97 -5.56
N VAL A 168 1.27 -6.67 -4.47
CA VAL A 168 -0.18 -6.81 -4.39
C VAL A 168 -0.82 -5.48 -3.99
N HIS A 169 -1.76 -4.98 -4.78
CA HIS A 169 -2.51 -3.77 -4.45
C HIS A 169 -3.93 -3.79 -5.00
N GLU A 170 -4.86 -3.10 -4.35
CA GLU A 170 -6.27 -3.10 -4.77
C GLU A 170 -6.51 -2.20 -6.00
N ASP A 171 -5.70 -1.17 -6.21
CA ASP A 171 -5.87 -0.24 -7.33
C ASP A 171 -5.71 -0.91 -8.70
N ILE A 172 -6.07 -0.18 -9.76
CA ILE A 172 -5.93 -0.65 -11.13
C ILE A 172 -4.47 -0.92 -11.50
N SER A 173 -4.24 -2.00 -12.25
CA SER A 173 -2.90 -2.43 -12.65
C SER A 173 -2.20 -1.45 -13.60
N LEU A 174 -2.96 -0.83 -14.51
CA LEU A 174 -2.45 0.15 -15.46
C LEU A 174 -2.09 1.45 -14.74
N GLY A 175 -0.80 1.77 -14.72
CA GLY A 175 -0.29 2.97 -14.07
C GLY A 175 -0.38 2.94 -12.54
N GLY A 176 -0.79 1.83 -11.92
CA GLY A 176 -0.83 1.69 -10.46
C GLY A 176 0.56 1.70 -9.83
N PHE A 177 0.61 1.96 -8.52
CA PHE A 177 1.87 2.18 -7.80
C PHE A 177 2.79 0.95 -7.79
N GLY A 178 2.25 -0.25 -7.97
CA GLY A 178 3.07 -1.46 -8.14
C GLY A 178 4.02 -1.40 -9.34
N GLY A 179 3.73 -0.56 -10.35
CA GLY A 179 4.66 -0.30 -11.46
C GLY A 179 5.93 0.42 -11.02
N GLU A 180 5.82 1.43 -10.15
CA GLU A 180 6.96 2.19 -9.60
C GLU A 180 7.88 1.29 -8.76
N ILE A 181 7.27 0.45 -7.92
CA ILE A 181 8.00 -0.52 -7.09
C ILE A 181 8.76 -1.51 -7.98
N ALA A 182 8.09 -2.10 -8.97
CA ALA A 182 8.72 -3.05 -9.89
C ALA A 182 9.88 -2.40 -10.68
N ALA A 183 9.68 -1.19 -11.19
CA ALA A 183 10.73 -0.46 -11.91
C ALA A 183 11.94 -0.16 -11.01
N THR A 184 11.70 0.22 -9.75
CA THR A 184 12.76 0.49 -8.78
C THR A 184 13.56 -0.78 -8.46
N ILE A 185 12.88 -1.91 -8.23
CA ILE A 185 13.55 -3.19 -7.95
C ILE A 185 14.39 -3.63 -9.16
N ILE A 186 13.87 -3.52 -10.39
CA ILE A 186 14.66 -3.83 -11.58
C ILE A 186 15.87 -2.89 -11.72
N ALA A 187 15.72 -1.60 -11.42
CA ALA A 187 16.83 -0.65 -11.53
C ALA A 187 17.92 -0.90 -10.48
N GLU A 188 17.56 -1.29 -9.26
CA GLU A 188 18.47 -1.29 -8.10
C GLU A 188 18.84 -2.70 -7.59
N ALA A 189 18.10 -3.75 -7.95
CA ALA A 189 18.26 -5.12 -7.42
C ALA A 189 18.07 -6.22 -8.49
N PHE A 190 18.27 -5.92 -9.78
CA PHE A 190 18.09 -6.90 -10.86
C PHE A 190 18.95 -8.17 -10.67
N LEU A 191 20.19 -8.03 -10.20
CA LEU A 191 21.10 -9.15 -10.01
C LEU A 191 20.72 -10.06 -8.83
N ASP A 192 19.85 -9.58 -7.95
CA ASP A 192 19.36 -10.37 -6.82
C ASP A 192 18.11 -11.18 -7.19
N LEU A 193 17.51 -10.96 -8.36
CA LEU A 193 16.26 -11.62 -8.75
C LEU A 193 16.50 -13.01 -9.37
N ASP A 194 15.93 -14.03 -8.74
CA ASP A 194 15.88 -15.41 -9.24
C ASP A 194 14.67 -15.68 -10.13
N GLY A 195 13.71 -14.74 -10.21
CA GLY A 195 12.50 -14.87 -11.01
C GLY A 195 11.88 -13.52 -11.37
N PRO A 196 10.84 -13.51 -12.22
CA PRO A 196 10.18 -12.28 -12.61
C PRO A 196 9.50 -11.61 -11.41
N ILE A 197 9.43 -10.28 -11.43
CA ILE A 197 8.55 -9.54 -10.52
C ILE A 197 7.12 -9.68 -11.04
N GLU A 198 6.23 -10.22 -10.22
CA GLU A 198 4.80 -10.31 -10.55
C GLU A 198 4.00 -9.24 -9.83
N ARG A 199 2.89 -8.82 -10.45
CA ARG A 199 1.95 -7.86 -9.86
C ARG A 199 0.54 -8.44 -9.87
N VAL A 200 -0.13 -8.36 -8.72
CA VAL A 200 -1.55 -8.67 -8.57
C VAL A 200 -2.28 -7.38 -8.23
N ALA A 201 -3.15 -6.96 -9.15
CA ALA A 201 -3.88 -5.71 -9.06
C ALA A 201 -5.22 -5.83 -9.79
N SER A 202 -6.15 -4.90 -9.53
CA SER A 202 -7.43 -4.90 -10.23
C SER A 202 -7.22 -4.65 -11.74
N PRO A 203 -8.00 -5.27 -12.63
CA PRO A 203 -7.97 -4.94 -14.05
C PRO A 203 -8.44 -3.50 -14.28
N SER A 204 -8.08 -2.93 -15.43
CA SER A 204 -8.46 -1.56 -15.84
C SER A 204 -9.93 -1.46 -16.25
N VAL A 205 -10.83 -1.73 -15.30
CA VAL A 205 -12.29 -1.67 -15.45
C VAL A 205 -12.90 -1.03 -14.20
N PRO A 206 -14.11 -0.44 -14.30
CA PRO A 206 -14.83 0.04 -13.13
C PRO A 206 -15.14 -1.09 -12.14
N VAL A 207 -15.14 -0.78 -10.84
CA VAL A 207 -15.58 -1.74 -9.81
C VAL A 207 -17.09 -2.01 -9.96
N PRO A 208 -17.51 -3.27 -10.24
CA PRO A 208 -18.91 -3.60 -10.44
C PRO A 208 -19.74 -3.52 -9.14
N PHE A 209 -21.04 -3.22 -9.29
CA PHE A 209 -21.99 -3.33 -8.19
C PHE A 209 -22.39 -4.77 -7.86
N ASN A 210 -22.48 -5.63 -8.88
CA ASN A 210 -22.75 -7.05 -8.70
C ASN A 210 -21.55 -7.71 -7.99
N THR A 211 -21.83 -8.40 -6.87
CA THR A 211 -20.81 -9.02 -6.02
C THR A 211 -19.98 -10.07 -6.74
N GLY A 212 -20.61 -10.94 -7.54
CA GLY A 212 -19.89 -11.97 -8.30
C GLY A 212 -18.95 -11.38 -9.36
N LEU A 213 -19.37 -10.32 -10.05
CA LEU A 213 -18.49 -9.64 -11.02
C LEU A 213 -17.33 -8.93 -10.33
N MET A 214 -17.57 -8.32 -9.18
CA MET A 214 -16.57 -7.60 -8.41
C MET A 214 -15.55 -8.53 -7.76
N GLU A 215 -15.94 -9.72 -7.31
CA GLU A 215 -15.00 -10.77 -6.89
C GLU A 215 -14.06 -11.19 -8.04
N GLY A 216 -14.47 -11.03 -9.29
CA GLY A 216 -13.62 -11.20 -10.47
C GLY A 216 -12.71 -10.01 -10.79
N VAL A 217 -12.89 -8.86 -10.13
CA VAL A 217 -12.10 -7.63 -10.33
C VAL A 217 -11.11 -7.42 -9.20
N VAL A 218 -11.54 -7.54 -7.94
CA VAL A 218 -10.69 -7.25 -6.78
C VAL A 218 -9.76 -8.45 -6.50
N PRO A 219 -8.44 -8.24 -6.31
CA PRO A 219 -7.48 -9.30 -6.00
C PRO A 219 -7.92 -10.27 -4.89
N THR A 220 -8.18 -11.53 -5.24
CA THR A 220 -8.66 -12.54 -4.29
C THR A 220 -7.50 -13.27 -3.59
N VAL A 221 -7.77 -13.82 -2.40
CA VAL A 221 -6.81 -14.70 -1.68
C VAL A 221 -6.36 -15.87 -2.55
N ALA A 222 -7.27 -16.47 -3.33
CA ALA A 222 -6.96 -17.57 -4.23
C ALA A 222 -6.00 -17.14 -5.35
N LEU A 223 -6.22 -15.98 -5.97
CA LEU A 223 -5.34 -15.44 -7.00
C LEU A 223 -3.95 -15.10 -6.45
N ILE A 224 -3.90 -14.46 -5.27
CA ILE A 224 -2.63 -14.12 -4.61
C ILE A 224 -1.85 -15.40 -4.29
N ARG A 225 -2.51 -16.41 -3.72
CA ARG A 225 -1.88 -17.71 -3.42
C ARG A 225 -1.32 -18.38 -4.66
N GLN A 226 -2.12 -18.45 -5.74
CA GLN A 226 -1.68 -19.02 -7.02
C GLN A 226 -0.41 -18.33 -7.53
N LYS A 227 -0.32 -17.01 -7.39
CA LYS A 227 0.85 -16.24 -7.81
C LYS A 227 2.07 -16.46 -6.92
N ILE A 228 1.87 -16.63 -5.61
CA ILE A 228 2.94 -17.05 -4.69
C ILE A 228 3.47 -18.43 -5.10
N GLU A 229 2.60 -19.42 -5.27
CA GLU A 229 2.98 -20.79 -5.68
C GLU A 229 3.74 -20.81 -7.02
N ALA A 230 3.28 -20.02 -7.99
CA ALA A 230 3.93 -19.92 -9.30
C ALA A 230 5.35 -19.34 -9.21
N LEU A 231 5.57 -18.32 -8.37
CA LEU A 231 6.90 -17.73 -8.16
C LEU A 231 7.81 -18.66 -7.36
N LEU A 232 7.29 -19.36 -6.35
CA LEU A 232 8.06 -20.34 -5.58
C LEU A 232 8.59 -21.47 -6.48
N ALA A 233 7.83 -21.87 -7.50
CA ALA A 233 8.19 -22.93 -8.44
C ALA A 233 9.18 -22.52 -9.55
N PHE A 234 9.50 -21.22 -9.67
CA PHE A 234 10.50 -20.72 -10.63
C PHE A 234 11.92 -21.06 -10.14
#